data_AF-A0A7G9RXS2-F1
#
_entry.id   AF-A0A7G9RXS2-F1
#
_cell.length_a   1.000
_cell.length_b   1.000
_cell.length_c   1.000
_cell.angle_alpha   90.00
_cell.angle_beta   90.00
_cell.angle_gamma   90.00
#
_symmetry.space_group_name_H-M   'P 1'
#
loop_
_entity.id
_entity.type
_entity.pdbx_description
1 polymer ?
#
loop_
_entity_poly.entity_id
_entity_poly.type
_entity_poly.pdbx_seq_one_letter_code
_entity_poly.pdbx_strand_id
1 'polypeptide(L)'
;MRHVILFGGSFDPIHNGHLDVAKAALKQRQADELWFIPTKVSPFKSGGTSFEHRQAMIELMISPFRKLKICDIENHLPSPSYSIDTVLALKKQYPCIQFDWLIGSDQLARMHEWKNYDQLKDEVQFVVYKRTEIVENHEYPQIQGPVIEVSSTEIRNGMSTNTSPRVLNYMMTQGLYLDSILKNRVSEFRYEHVLRVTECALEISNNHRMNQSEVFLAAMMHDLAKDDDKDKLKHSVQANFSKQIDLHPAFYHAFAASSELSQRYYVRNKHVLKAIQGHVNGKSTTQLGMLLYIADKCERGRGYDSEPFIELAKKDIRKGFLAVKDSQESYLNRRNHE
;
A
#
# COMPACT_ATOMS: atom_id res chain seq x y z
N MET A 1 -30.84 18.32 -17.18
CA MET A 1 -30.45 18.28 -15.75
C MET A 1 -29.17 17.47 -15.67
N ARG A 2 -28.16 17.90 -14.90
CA ARG A 2 -26.89 17.16 -14.81
C ARG A 2 -27.12 15.86 -14.06
N HIS A 3 -26.62 14.74 -14.58
CA HIS A 3 -26.81 13.40 -14.02
C HIS A 3 -25.49 12.87 -13.46
N VAL A 4 -25.47 12.55 -12.17
CA VAL A 4 -24.27 12.11 -11.46
C VAL A 4 -24.53 10.76 -10.78
N ILE A 5 -23.60 9.83 -10.94
CA ILE A 5 -23.61 8.55 -10.22
C ILE A 5 -22.75 8.68 -8.96
N LEU A 6 -23.30 8.33 -7.82
CA LEU A 6 -22.62 8.27 -6.54
C LEU A 6 -22.13 6.83 -6.32
N PHE A 7 -20.83 6.66 -6.06
CA PHE A 7 -20.24 5.35 -5.82
C PHE A 7 -19.53 5.34 -4.45
N GLY A 8 -20.27 4.89 -3.43
CA GLY A 8 -19.79 4.79 -2.06
C GLY A 8 -18.94 3.54 -1.82
N GLY A 9 -17.90 3.66 -1.01
CA GLY A 9 -17.05 2.53 -0.65
C GLY A 9 -15.90 2.90 0.29
N SER A 10 -15.25 1.90 0.88
CA SER A 10 -14.07 2.16 1.72
C SER A 10 -12.86 2.55 0.89
N PHE A 11 -12.69 1.95 -0.30
CA PHE A 11 -11.56 2.18 -1.22
C PHE A 11 -10.18 2.11 -0.54
N ASP A 12 -9.92 1.00 0.15
CA ASP A 12 -8.76 0.84 1.03
C ASP A 12 -7.82 -0.32 0.61
N PRO A 13 -7.10 -0.22 -0.51
CA PRO A 13 -7.06 0.89 -1.46
C PRO A 13 -8.08 0.75 -2.61
N ILE A 14 -8.24 1.82 -3.40
CA ILE A 14 -8.88 1.76 -4.72
C ILE A 14 -8.08 0.86 -5.68
N HIS A 15 -8.76 0.24 -6.64
CA HIS A 15 -8.17 -0.73 -7.57
C HIS A 15 -8.92 -0.78 -8.90
N ASN A 16 -8.38 -1.52 -9.89
CA ASN A 16 -8.94 -1.57 -11.24
C ASN A 16 -10.38 -2.09 -11.25
N GLY A 17 -10.72 -3.03 -10.37
CA GLY A 17 -12.11 -3.43 -10.11
C GLY A 17 -13.08 -2.27 -9.89
N HIS A 18 -12.73 -1.32 -9.02
CA HIS A 18 -13.57 -0.14 -8.76
C HIS A 18 -13.65 0.78 -10.00
N LEU A 19 -12.54 0.95 -10.72
CA LEU A 19 -12.47 1.81 -11.89
C LEU A 19 -13.32 1.28 -13.04
N ASP A 20 -13.33 -0.02 -13.26
CA ASP A 20 -14.09 -0.65 -14.34
C ASP A 20 -15.59 -0.64 -14.04
N VAL A 21 -15.99 -0.87 -12.78
CA VAL A 21 -17.36 -0.63 -12.30
C VAL A 21 -17.80 0.80 -12.60
N ALA A 22 -16.97 1.78 -12.23
CA ALA A 22 -17.26 3.19 -12.44
C ALA A 22 -17.39 3.54 -13.93
N LYS A 23 -16.49 3.05 -14.78
CA LYS A 23 -16.54 3.27 -16.24
C LYS A 23 -17.77 2.62 -16.87
N ALA A 24 -18.11 1.39 -16.47
CA ALA A 24 -19.27 0.67 -16.97
C ALA A 24 -20.57 1.40 -16.62
N ALA A 25 -20.71 1.83 -15.36
CA ALA A 25 -21.87 2.58 -14.88
C ALA A 25 -22.02 3.91 -15.61
N LEU A 26 -20.95 4.70 -15.70
CA LEU A 26 -20.93 5.98 -16.41
C LEU A 26 -21.35 5.84 -17.88
N LYS A 27 -20.86 4.79 -18.57
CA LYS A 27 -21.20 4.52 -19.98
C LYS A 27 -22.66 4.09 -20.16
N GLN A 28 -23.13 3.13 -19.37
CA GLN A 28 -24.45 2.52 -19.55
C GLN A 28 -25.60 3.42 -19.08
N ARG A 29 -25.38 4.23 -18.03
CA ARG A 29 -26.36 5.23 -17.58
C ARG A 29 -26.29 6.53 -18.36
N GLN A 30 -25.31 6.69 -19.25
CA GLN A 30 -25.04 7.92 -19.99
C GLN A 30 -24.90 9.15 -19.07
N ALA A 31 -24.39 8.94 -17.85
CA ALA A 31 -24.26 10.00 -16.86
C ALA A 31 -23.15 11.00 -17.24
N ASP A 32 -23.30 12.23 -16.75
CA ASP A 32 -22.31 13.28 -16.97
C ASP A 32 -21.02 12.98 -16.22
N GLU A 33 -21.15 12.53 -14.96
CA GLU A 33 -20.04 12.22 -14.07
C GLU A 33 -20.35 11.06 -13.11
N LEU A 34 -19.29 10.50 -12.53
CA LEU A 34 -19.37 9.59 -11.40
C LEU A 34 -18.47 10.09 -10.27
N TRP A 35 -19.02 10.15 -9.07
CA TRP A 35 -18.37 10.63 -7.86
C TRP A 35 -18.08 9.45 -6.93
N PHE A 36 -16.80 9.19 -6.70
CA PHE A 36 -16.34 8.29 -5.64
C PHE A 36 -16.55 8.96 -4.29
N ILE A 37 -17.25 8.28 -3.38
CA ILE A 37 -17.49 8.75 -2.02
C ILE A 37 -16.76 7.82 -1.04
N PRO A 38 -15.52 8.14 -0.64
CA PRO A 38 -14.82 7.37 0.38
C PRO A 38 -15.56 7.45 1.71
N THR A 39 -15.80 6.31 2.34
CA THR A 39 -16.46 6.31 3.66
C THR A 39 -15.55 6.80 4.76
N LYS A 40 -16.02 7.67 5.67
CA LYS A 40 -15.20 8.19 6.78
C LYS A 40 -14.89 7.09 7.79
N VAL A 41 -15.94 6.51 8.36
CA VAL A 41 -15.89 5.28 9.16
C VAL A 41 -17.04 4.42 8.65
N SER A 42 -16.71 3.24 8.10
CA SER A 42 -17.74 2.27 7.77
C SER A 42 -18.36 1.78 9.07
N PRO A 43 -19.71 1.75 9.21
CA PRO A 43 -20.36 1.21 10.40
C PRO A 43 -20.04 -0.28 10.66
N PHE A 44 -19.38 -0.96 9.71
CA PHE A 44 -19.06 -2.39 9.76
C PHE A 44 -17.56 -2.71 9.89
N LYS A 45 -16.65 -1.71 9.99
CA LYS A 45 -15.19 -1.93 10.08
C LYS A 45 -14.51 -0.98 11.06
N SER A 46 -13.76 -1.51 12.04
CA SER A 46 -12.87 -0.74 12.92
C SER A 46 -11.41 -0.87 12.48
N GLY A 47 -10.68 0.24 12.49
CA GLY A 47 -9.31 0.30 11.97
C GLY A 47 -9.24 0.32 10.44
N GLY A 48 -8.33 1.13 9.89
CA GLY A 48 -8.16 1.25 8.44
C GLY A 48 -7.27 2.43 8.08
N THR A 49 -6.89 2.51 6.80
CA THR A 49 -6.11 3.63 6.28
C THR A 49 -6.86 4.94 6.49
N SER A 50 -6.14 6.01 6.87
CA SER A 50 -6.75 7.32 7.10
C SER A 50 -7.57 7.79 5.88
N PHE A 51 -8.57 8.63 6.12
CA PHE A 51 -9.41 9.17 5.06
C PHE A 51 -8.57 9.87 3.98
N GLU A 52 -7.59 10.66 4.41
CA GLU A 52 -6.69 11.45 3.57
C GLU A 52 -5.88 10.56 2.62
N HIS A 53 -5.32 9.46 3.12
CA HIS A 53 -4.59 8.52 2.28
C HIS A 53 -5.49 7.81 1.28
N ARG A 54 -6.71 7.42 1.67
CA ARG A 54 -7.68 6.78 0.76
C ARG A 54 -8.14 7.77 -0.31
N GLN A 55 -8.44 9.01 0.07
CA GLN A 55 -8.73 10.11 -0.85
C GLN A 55 -7.58 10.31 -1.86
N ALA A 56 -6.33 10.44 -1.38
CA ALA A 56 -5.18 10.62 -2.25
C ALA A 56 -5.01 9.46 -3.25
N MET A 57 -5.23 8.21 -2.81
CA MET A 57 -5.17 7.05 -3.72
C MET A 57 -6.29 7.08 -4.76
N ILE A 58 -7.51 7.48 -4.40
CA ILE A 58 -8.62 7.69 -5.35
C ILE A 58 -8.22 8.76 -6.37
N GLU A 59 -7.76 9.92 -5.93
CA GLU A 59 -7.34 11.02 -6.81
C GLU A 59 -6.25 10.60 -7.79
N LEU A 60 -5.22 9.87 -7.32
CA LEU A 60 -4.17 9.31 -8.17
C LEU A 60 -4.73 8.38 -9.24
N MET A 61 -5.66 7.50 -8.86
CA MET A 61 -6.31 6.54 -9.74
C MET A 61 -7.17 7.22 -10.81
N ILE A 62 -7.96 8.22 -10.43
CA ILE A 62 -8.96 8.82 -11.31
C ILE A 62 -8.45 10.04 -12.09
N SER A 63 -7.26 10.57 -11.76
CA SER A 63 -6.69 11.76 -12.41
C SER A 63 -6.69 11.76 -13.94
N PRO A 64 -6.54 10.61 -14.66
CA PRO A 64 -6.63 10.60 -16.12
C PRO A 64 -8.06 10.73 -16.68
N PHE A 65 -9.10 10.62 -15.84
CA PHE A 65 -10.50 10.49 -16.26
C PHE A 65 -11.33 11.72 -15.86
N ARG A 66 -11.57 12.63 -16.81
CA ARG A 66 -12.25 13.91 -16.56
C ARG A 66 -13.63 13.80 -15.89
N LYS A 67 -14.39 12.74 -16.19
CA LYS A 67 -15.75 12.49 -15.69
C LYS A 67 -15.80 11.73 -14.36
N LEU A 68 -14.65 11.27 -13.85
CA LEU A 68 -14.56 10.63 -12.54
C LEU A 68 -14.09 11.69 -11.54
N LYS A 69 -14.82 11.85 -10.44
CA LYS A 69 -14.52 12.81 -9.38
C LYS A 69 -14.47 12.11 -8.04
N ILE A 70 -13.78 12.72 -7.08
CA ILE A 70 -13.90 12.38 -5.67
C ILE A 70 -14.86 13.38 -5.01
N CYS A 71 -15.67 12.90 -4.08
CA CYS A 71 -16.52 13.72 -3.22
C CYS A 71 -16.22 13.35 -1.77
N ASP A 72 -15.63 14.29 -1.04
CA ASP A 72 -15.19 14.14 0.35
C ASP A 72 -16.27 14.50 1.38
N ILE A 73 -17.54 14.63 0.95
CA ILE A 73 -18.64 15.11 1.80
C ILE A 73 -18.77 14.33 3.11
N GLU A 74 -18.55 13.02 3.09
CA GLU A 74 -18.63 12.18 4.29
C GLU A 74 -17.55 12.51 5.33
N ASN A 75 -16.44 13.14 4.94
CA ASN A 75 -15.44 13.63 5.89
C ASN A 75 -16.00 14.73 6.80
N HIS A 76 -16.95 15.50 6.28
CA HIS A 76 -17.58 16.66 6.93
C HIS A 76 -18.89 16.33 7.62
N LEU A 77 -19.36 15.08 7.53
CA LEU A 77 -20.58 14.61 8.19
C LEU A 77 -20.26 13.89 9.53
N PRO A 78 -21.26 13.78 10.43
CA PRO A 78 -21.15 12.93 11.62
C PRO A 78 -20.83 11.48 11.25
N SER A 79 -20.12 10.79 12.14
CA SER A 79 -19.82 9.35 12.00
C SER A 79 -20.83 8.49 12.77
N PRO A 80 -21.12 7.25 12.33
CA PRO A 80 -20.63 6.60 11.12
C PRO A 80 -21.28 7.15 9.84
N SER A 81 -20.67 6.88 8.68
CA SER A 81 -21.21 7.27 7.38
C SER A 81 -22.48 6.49 7.03
N TYR A 82 -23.63 7.17 6.95
CA TYR A 82 -24.88 6.60 6.43
C TYR A 82 -25.24 7.22 5.08
N SER A 83 -25.57 6.37 4.09
CA SER A 83 -25.89 6.81 2.72
C SER A 83 -27.01 7.85 2.65
N ILE A 84 -28.02 7.78 3.52
CA ILE A 84 -29.10 8.77 3.59
C ILE A 84 -28.60 10.17 3.98
N ASP A 85 -27.70 10.25 4.97
CA ASP A 85 -27.17 11.52 5.44
C ASP A 85 -26.30 12.15 4.33
N THR A 86 -25.54 11.32 3.61
CA THR A 86 -24.76 11.70 2.42
C THR A 86 -25.65 12.24 1.29
N VAL A 87 -26.70 11.52 0.92
CA VAL A 87 -27.62 11.91 -0.16
C VAL A 87 -28.35 13.22 0.15
N LEU A 88 -28.89 13.36 1.37
CA LEU A 88 -29.59 14.58 1.77
C LEU A 88 -28.66 15.80 1.77
N ALA A 89 -27.42 15.64 2.24
CA ALA A 89 -26.42 16.70 2.20
C ALA A 89 -26.06 17.09 0.75
N LEU A 90 -25.88 16.10 -0.14
CA LEU A 90 -25.60 16.33 -1.56
C LEU A 90 -26.75 17.04 -2.28
N LYS A 91 -28.01 16.61 -2.07
CA LYS A 91 -29.18 17.25 -2.69
C LYS A 91 -29.37 18.68 -2.19
N LYS A 92 -29.07 18.95 -0.92
CA LYS A 92 -29.07 20.32 -0.37
C LYS A 92 -27.99 21.20 -1.03
N GLN A 93 -26.79 20.66 -1.24
CA GLN A 93 -25.68 21.41 -1.84
C GLN A 93 -25.81 21.55 -3.37
N TYR A 94 -26.43 20.57 -4.03
CA TYR A 94 -26.58 20.49 -5.49
C TYR A 94 -28.03 20.20 -5.91
N PRO A 95 -28.97 21.14 -5.69
CA PRO A 95 -30.41 20.92 -5.90
C PRO A 95 -30.81 20.66 -7.36
N CYS A 96 -29.94 20.99 -8.32
CA CYS A 96 -30.20 20.83 -9.76
C CYS A 96 -29.50 19.60 -10.37
N ILE A 97 -28.89 18.74 -9.54
CA ILE A 97 -28.26 17.49 -9.97
C ILE A 97 -29.19 16.32 -9.65
N GLN A 98 -29.37 15.43 -10.62
CA GLN A 98 -30.00 14.13 -10.39
C GLN A 98 -28.93 13.12 -9.99
N PHE A 99 -29.17 12.40 -8.90
CA PHE A 99 -28.25 11.42 -8.35
C PHE A 99 -28.76 9.99 -8.51
N ASP A 100 -27.90 9.12 -9.06
CA ASP A 100 -28.04 7.66 -8.97
C ASP A 100 -27.08 7.15 -7.88
N TRP A 101 -27.45 6.09 -7.15
CA TRP A 101 -26.58 5.44 -6.16
C TRP A 101 -26.16 4.06 -6.63
N LEU A 102 -24.87 3.90 -6.94
CA LEU A 102 -24.30 2.66 -7.48
C LEU A 102 -23.91 1.71 -6.36
N ILE A 103 -24.44 0.49 -6.42
CA ILE A 103 -24.11 -0.61 -5.49
C ILE A 103 -23.68 -1.85 -6.26
N GLY A 104 -22.91 -2.73 -5.61
CA GLY A 104 -22.69 -4.08 -6.10
C GLY A 104 -23.88 -5.00 -5.77
N SER A 105 -24.09 -6.05 -6.56
CA SER A 105 -25.13 -7.06 -6.32
C SER A 105 -24.99 -7.74 -4.95
N ASP A 106 -23.80 -7.76 -4.36
CA ASP A 106 -23.53 -8.27 -2.99
C ASP A 106 -24.19 -7.44 -1.88
N GLN A 107 -24.47 -6.16 -2.12
CA GLN A 107 -25.11 -5.28 -1.13
C GLN A 107 -26.64 -5.32 -1.21
N LEU A 108 -27.20 -5.78 -2.34
CA LEU A 108 -28.62 -5.74 -2.62
C LEU A 108 -29.45 -6.48 -1.57
N ALA A 109 -29.04 -7.70 -1.21
CA ALA A 109 -29.75 -8.56 -0.26
C ALA A 109 -29.91 -7.91 1.14
N ARG A 110 -28.99 -7.01 1.52
CA ARG A 110 -28.96 -6.35 2.83
C ARG A 110 -29.27 -4.86 2.78
N MET A 111 -29.63 -4.34 1.61
CA MET A 111 -29.88 -2.91 1.42
C MET A 111 -31.07 -2.41 2.26
N HIS A 112 -32.06 -3.28 2.49
CA HIS A 112 -33.21 -2.99 3.35
C HIS A 112 -32.83 -2.75 4.82
N GLU A 113 -31.64 -3.18 5.26
CA GLU A 113 -31.11 -2.93 6.61
C GLU A 113 -30.48 -1.51 6.74
N TRP A 114 -30.36 -0.75 5.64
CA TRP A 114 -29.73 0.56 5.68
C TRP A 114 -30.60 1.57 6.43
N LYS A 115 -29.95 2.47 7.19
CA LYS A 115 -30.63 3.54 7.92
C LYS A 115 -31.52 4.34 6.98
N ASN A 116 -32.81 4.42 7.33
CA ASN A 116 -33.85 5.12 6.57
C ASN A 116 -33.91 4.68 5.09
N TYR A 117 -33.78 3.37 4.83
CA TYR A 117 -33.83 2.81 3.48
C TYR A 117 -35.04 3.28 2.66
N ASP A 118 -36.25 3.28 3.24
CA ASP A 118 -37.47 3.71 2.54
C ASP A 118 -37.42 5.18 2.12
N GLN A 119 -36.76 6.04 2.88
CA GLN A 119 -36.51 7.41 2.46
C GLN A 119 -35.43 7.44 1.38
N LEU A 120 -34.34 6.70 1.56
CA LEU A 120 -33.21 6.70 0.64
C LEU A 120 -33.60 6.27 -0.77
N LYS A 121 -34.44 5.23 -0.91
CA LYS A 121 -34.94 4.78 -2.21
C LYS A 121 -35.80 5.83 -2.94
N ASP A 122 -36.44 6.73 -2.20
CA ASP A 122 -37.23 7.83 -2.76
C ASP A 122 -36.35 9.03 -3.12
N GLU A 123 -35.17 9.16 -2.48
CA GLU A 123 -34.25 10.28 -2.71
C GLU A 123 -33.31 10.08 -3.90
N VAL A 124 -32.98 8.82 -4.26
CA VAL A 124 -32.06 8.45 -5.35
C VAL A 124 -32.50 7.21 -6.12
N GLN A 125 -32.09 7.12 -7.39
CA GLN A 125 -32.23 5.88 -8.16
C GLN A 125 -31.06 4.94 -7.84
N PHE A 126 -31.35 3.79 -7.21
CA PHE A 126 -30.34 2.74 -7.09
C PHE A 126 -30.00 2.15 -8.46
N VAL A 127 -28.72 1.83 -8.65
CA VAL A 127 -28.17 1.18 -9.84
C VAL A 127 -27.31 0.02 -9.37
N VAL A 128 -27.52 -1.18 -9.91
CA VAL A 128 -26.89 -2.41 -9.42
C VAL A 128 -25.84 -2.90 -10.42
N TYR A 129 -24.59 -2.99 -9.99
CA TYR A 129 -23.53 -3.65 -10.74
C TYR A 129 -23.55 -5.16 -10.48
N LYS A 130 -23.74 -5.95 -11.54
CA LYS A 130 -23.74 -7.42 -11.47
C LYS A 130 -22.31 -7.93 -11.21
N ARG A 131 -22.02 -8.40 -9.99
CA ARG A 131 -20.73 -9.01 -9.64
C ARG A 131 -20.71 -10.53 -9.78
N THR A 132 -21.89 -11.16 -9.72
CA THR A 132 -22.09 -12.61 -9.76
C THR A 132 -23.13 -12.96 -10.81
N GLU A 133 -23.09 -14.18 -11.36
CA GLU A 133 -24.08 -14.63 -12.34
C GLU A 133 -25.50 -14.72 -11.75
N ILE A 134 -25.58 -15.05 -10.47
CA ILE A 134 -26.83 -15.08 -9.70
C ILE A 134 -27.06 -13.68 -9.14
N VAL A 135 -28.14 -13.03 -9.60
CA VAL A 135 -28.66 -11.78 -9.03
C VAL A 135 -30.12 -12.04 -8.73
N GLU A 136 -30.57 -11.71 -7.52
CA GLU A 136 -31.99 -11.77 -7.14
C GLU A 136 -32.82 -10.85 -8.05
N ASN A 137 -34.07 -11.22 -8.34
CA ASN A 137 -34.96 -10.35 -9.10
C ASN A 137 -35.15 -9.02 -8.35
N HIS A 138 -34.82 -7.90 -9.00
CA HIS A 138 -35.00 -6.56 -8.46
C HIS A 138 -35.45 -5.57 -9.54
N GLU A 139 -36.02 -4.45 -9.11
CA GLU A 139 -36.56 -3.40 -10.00
C GLU A 139 -35.51 -2.38 -10.50
N TYR A 140 -34.32 -2.35 -9.89
CA TYR A 140 -33.30 -1.35 -10.21
C TYR A 140 -32.59 -1.59 -11.56
N PRO A 141 -32.18 -0.52 -12.28
CA PRO A 141 -31.33 -0.63 -13.45
C PRO A 141 -30.05 -1.43 -13.17
N GLN A 142 -29.77 -2.41 -14.02
CA GLN A 142 -28.60 -3.27 -13.90
C GLN A 142 -27.47 -2.82 -14.83
N ILE A 143 -26.25 -2.81 -14.32
CA ILE A 143 -25.01 -2.54 -15.06
C ILE A 143 -24.28 -3.86 -15.24
N GLN A 144 -23.97 -4.17 -16.49
CA GLN A 144 -23.16 -5.33 -16.85
C GLN A 144 -21.72 -4.90 -17.10
N GLY A 145 -20.75 -5.66 -16.60
CA GLY A 145 -19.35 -5.36 -16.81
C GLY A 145 -18.48 -6.58 -16.54
N PRO A 146 -17.16 -6.46 -16.72
CA PRO A 146 -16.26 -7.55 -16.44
C PRO A 146 -16.37 -7.99 -14.97
N VAL A 147 -16.40 -9.29 -14.74
CA VAL A 147 -16.13 -9.86 -13.42
C VAL A 147 -14.65 -9.65 -13.15
N ILE A 148 -14.32 -8.93 -12.09
CA ILE A 148 -12.94 -8.59 -11.76
C ILE A 148 -12.58 -9.26 -10.44
N GLU A 149 -11.68 -10.24 -10.54
CA GLU A 149 -11.08 -10.95 -9.42
C GLU A 149 -9.94 -10.11 -8.81
N VAL A 150 -10.28 -8.95 -8.25
CA VAL A 150 -9.39 -8.27 -7.30
C VAL A 150 -10.19 -7.66 -6.16
N SER A 151 -9.66 -7.82 -4.96
CA SER A 151 -10.10 -7.19 -3.73
C SER A 151 -9.02 -6.24 -3.17
N SER A 152 -9.44 -5.21 -2.45
CA SER A 152 -8.50 -4.38 -1.69
C SER A 152 -7.69 -5.19 -0.67
N THR A 153 -8.25 -6.28 -0.12
CA THR A 153 -7.55 -7.17 0.82
C THR A 153 -6.36 -7.87 0.17
N GLU A 154 -6.50 -8.40 -1.05
CA GLU A 154 -5.38 -8.99 -1.79
C GLU A 154 -4.28 -7.98 -2.07
N ILE A 155 -4.64 -6.72 -2.34
CA ILE A 155 -3.65 -5.65 -2.56
C ILE A 155 -2.91 -5.31 -1.26
N ARG A 156 -3.64 -5.14 -0.13
CA ARG A 156 -3.02 -4.87 1.18
C ARG A 156 -2.08 -5.99 1.62
N ASN A 157 -2.39 -7.24 1.27
CA ASN A 157 -1.57 -8.40 1.61
C ASN A 157 -0.46 -8.69 0.58
N GLY A 158 -0.32 -7.86 -0.47
CA GLY A 158 0.71 -8.06 -1.50
C GLY A 158 0.47 -9.26 -2.41
N MET A 159 -0.74 -9.82 -2.42
CA MET A 159 -1.16 -10.92 -3.31
C MET A 159 -1.53 -10.41 -4.70
N SER A 160 -1.99 -9.16 -4.80
CA SER A 160 -2.31 -8.52 -6.08
C SER A 160 -1.69 -7.12 -6.16
N THR A 161 -1.37 -6.70 -7.38
CA THR A 161 -0.99 -5.31 -7.70
C THR A 161 -1.92 -4.71 -8.74
N ASN A 162 -3.15 -5.22 -8.84
CA ASN A 162 -4.14 -4.81 -9.84
C ASN A 162 -4.80 -3.46 -9.49
N THR A 163 -3.97 -2.43 -9.39
CA THR A 163 -4.32 -1.01 -9.23
C THR A 163 -3.36 -0.16 -10.08
N SER A 164 -3.47 1.17 -10.04
CA SER A 164 -2.57 2.01 -10.84
C SER A 164 -1.13 2.01 -10.30
N PRO A 165 -0.12 2.14 -11.16
CA PRO A 165 1.27 2.36 -10.76
C PRO A 165 1.46 3.52 -9.78
N ARG A 166 0.67 4.59 -9.92
CA ARG A 166 0.75 5.77 -9.04
C ARG A 166 0.26 5.44 -7.62
N VAL A 167 -0.81 4.65 -7.50
CA VAL A 167 -1.33 4.17 -6.22
C VAL A 167 -0.32 3.22 -5.56
N LEU A 168 0.25 2.27 -6.30
CA LEU A 168 1.27 1.36 -5.76
C LEU A 168 2.49 2.10 -5.21
N ASN A 169 3.02 3.07 -5.96
CA ASN A 169 4.14 3.88 -5.49
C ASN A 169 3.75 4.72 -4.27
N TYR A 170 2.54 5.29 -4.24
CA TYR A 170 2.05 6.05 -3.10
C TYR A 170 1.98 5.17 -1.84
N MET A 171 1.43 3.96 -1.94
CA MET A 171 1.38 2.99 -0.83
C MET A 171 2.76 2.78 -0.21
N MET A 172 3.77 2.48 -1.04
CA MET A 172 5.13 2.25 -0.55
C MET A 172 5.74 3.50 0.10
N THR A 173 5.67 4.65 -0.60
CA THR A 173 6.33 5.89 -0.15
C THR A 173 5.69 6.49 1.10
N GLN A 174 4.41 6.19 1.36
CA GLN A 174 3.69 6.58 2.57
C GLN A 174 3.73 5.51 3.66
N GLY A 175 4.43 4.39 3.44
CA GLY A 175 4.52 3.31 4.44
C GLY A 175 3.21 2.54 4.66
N LEU A 176 2.27 2.58 3.70
CA LEU A 176 0.98 1.93 3.81
C LEU A 176 1.10 0.43 3.47
N TYR A 177 0.48 -0.39 4.30
CA TYR A 177 0.36 -1.85 4.12
C TYR A 177 1.69 -2.63 4.07
N LEU A 178 2.82 -2.00 4.38
CA LEU A 178 4.13 -2.69 4.35
C LEU A 178 4.15 -3.89 5.31
N ASP A 179 3.58 -3.71 6.50
CA ASP A 179 3.40 -4.74 7.52
C ASP A 179 2.67 -5.98 6.99
N SER A 180 1.47 -5.80 6.43
CA SER A 180 0.66 -6.90 5.89
C SER A 180 1.28 -7.53 4.65
N ILE A 181 1.96 -6.76 3.80
CA ILE A 181 2.71 -7.30 2.66
C ILE A 181 3.85 -8.19 3.16
N LEU A 182 4.65 -7.73 4.13
CA LEU A 182 5.78 -8.48 4.66
C LEU A 182 5.32 -9.75 5.37
N LYS A 183 4.31 -9.65 6.24
CA LYS A 183 3.79 -10.79 6.99
C LYS A 183 3.30 -11.93 6.09
N ASN A 184 2.82 -11.62 4.88
CA ASN A 184 2.40 -12.63 3.90
C ASN A 184 3.52 -13.05 2.93
N ARG A 185 4.67 -12.40 2.98
CA ARG A 185 5.78 -12.65 2.04
C ARG A 185 6.95 -13.40 2.67
N VAL A 186 7.24 -13.16 3.95
CA VAL A 186 8.40 -13.75 4.64
C VAL A 186 7.95 -14.60 5.83
N SER A 187 8.83 -15.49 6.28
CA SER A 187 8.66 -16.29 7.49
C SER A 187 8.49 -15.40 8.73
N GLU A 188 7.84 -15.93 9.76
CA GLU A 188 7.65 -15.23 11.05
C GLU A 188 8.98 -14.78 11.65
N PHE A 189 10.01 -15.63 11.62
CA PHE A 189 11.35 -15.26 12.07
C PHE A 189 11.92 -14.06 11.30
N ARG A 190 11.74 -14.03 9.98
CA ARG A 190 12.21 -12.92 9.14
C ARG A 190 11.42 -11.65 9.37
N TYR A 191 10.11 -11.77 9.54
CA TYR A 191 9.23 -10.66 9.84
C TYR A 191 9.63 -9.97 11.14
N GLU A 192 9.84 -10.73 12.21
CA GLU A 192 10.31 -10.20 13.50
C GLU A 192 11.71 -9.57 13.39
N HIS A 193 12.61 -10.15 12.60
CA HIS A 193 13.90 -9.54 12.28
C HIS A 193 13.73 -8.16 11.63
N VAL A 194 12.89 -8.06 10.59
CA VAL A 194 12.63 -6.81 9.89
C VAL A 194 12.06 -5.73 10.80
N LEU A 195 11.16 -6.09 11.72
CA LEU A 195 10.60 -5.14 12.70
C LEU A 195 11.69 -4.57 13.61
N ARG A 196 12.57 -5.42 14.16
CA ARG A 196 13.69 -4.97 15.02
C ARG A 196 14.72 -4.15 14.26
N VAL A 197 15.00 -4.49 13.00
CA VAL A 197 15.84 -3.65 12.12
C VAL A 197 15.20 -2.28 11.90
N THR A 198 13.88 -2.24 11.67
CA THR A 198 13.15 -0.99 11.46
C THR A 198 13.16 -0.11 12.70
N GLU A 199 12.92 -0.68 13.88
CA GLU A 199 13.03 0.03 15.15
C GLU A 199 14.43 0.61 15.35
N CYS A 200 15.48 -0.20 15.20
CA CYS A 200 16.87 0.23 15.33
C CYS A 200 17.24 1.33 14.32
N ALA A 201 16.79 1.20 13.06
CA ALA A 201 17.04 2.19 12.02
C ALA A 201 16.38 3.55 12.35
N LEU A 202 15.12 3.53 12.79
CA LEU A 202 14.40 4.74 13.18
C LEU A 202 15.05 5.40 14.41
N GLU A 203 15.39 4.60 15.42
CA GLU A 203 16.07 5.05 16.64
C GLU A 203 17.38 5.80 16.34
N ILE A 204 18.25 5.20 15.51
CA ILE A 204 19.50 5.86 15.11
C ILE A 204 19.19 7.11 14.30
N SER A 205 18.29 7.00 13.31
CA SER A 205 18.00 8.10 12.36
C SER A 205 17.43 9.36 13.02
N ASN A 206 16.79 9.26 14.19
CA ASN A 206 16.29 10.41 14.95
C ASN A 206 17.40 11.41 15.35
N ASN A 207 18.65 10.94 15.40
CA ASN A 207 19.82 11.78 15.70
C ASN A 207 20.47 12.37 14.45
N HIS A 208 19.92 12.09 13.27
CA HIS A 208 20.45 12.51 11.98
C HIS A 208 19.38 13.23 11.15
N ARG A 209 19.81 14.14 10.28
CA ARG A 209 18.89 14.84 9.36
C ARG A 209 18.53 13.93 8.18
N MET A 210 17.69 12.93 8.44
CA MET A 210 17.25 11.93 7.46
C MET A 210 15.74 11.98 7.22
N ASN A 211 15.31 11.61 6.02
CA ASN A 211 13.89 11.48 5.72
C ASN A 211 13.35 10.20 6.37
N GLN A 212 12.49 10.36 7.38
CA GLN A 212 11.95 9.25 8.16
C GLN A 212 11.11 8.27 7.33
N SER A 213 10.38 8.75 6.32
CA SER A 213 9.62 7.88 5.42
C SER A 213 10.54 7.02 4.53
N GLU A 214 11.68 7.55 4.10
CA GLU A 214 12.68 6.78 3.36
C GLU A 214 13.38 5.74 4.24
N VAL A 215 13.69 6.09 5.49
CA VAL A 215 14.25 5.15 6.49
C VAL A 215 13.27 4.01 6.74
N PHE A 216 12.01 4.34 7.02
CA PHE A 216 10.97 3.36 7.28
C PHE A 216 10.76 2.40 6.09
N LEU A 217 10.61 2.94 4.87
CA LEU A 217 10.43 2.10 3.68
C LEU A 217 11.66 1.22 3.42
N ALA A 218 12.87 1.78 3.52
CA ALA A 218 14.10 1.02 3.29
C ALA A 218 14.26 -0.11 4.31
N ALA A 219 14.02 0.16 5.58
CA ALA A 219 14.15 -0.81 6.66
C ALA A 219 13.05 -1.89 6.63
N MET A 220 11.79 -1.52 6.42
CA MET A 220 10.70 -2.50 6.31
C MET A 220 10.90 -3.45 5.11
N MET A 221 11.40 -2.94 3.98
CA MET A 221 11.41 -3.73 2.75
C MET A 221 12.78 -4.32 2.36
N HIS A 222 13.83 -4.13 3.17
CA HIS A 222 15.19 -4.55 2.81
C HIS A 222 15.31 -6.05 2.54
N ASP A 223 14.53 -6.85 3.26
CA ASP A 223 14.57 -8.31 3.31
C ASP A 223 13.35 -8.96 2.65
N LEU A 224 12.54 -8.19 1.91
CA LEU A 224 11.28 -8.65 1.29
C LEU A 224 11.43 -9.96 0.51
N ALA A 225 12.55 -10.14 -0.18
CA ALA A 225 12.80 -11.29 -1.03
C ALA A 225 13.68 -12.36 -0.35
N LYS A 226 13.90 -12.30 0.96
CA LYS A 226 14.87 -13.19 1.60
C LYS A 226 14.49 -14.66 1.49
N ASP A 227 13.23 -14.96 1.74
CA ASP A 227 12.73 -16.34 1.81
C ASP A 227 12.29 -16.86 0.43
N ASP A 228 12.51 -16.06 -0.63
CA ASP A 228 12.31 -16.50 -2.01
C ASP A 228 13.30 -17.63 -2.37
N ASP A 229 12.86 -18.50 -3.28
CA ASP A 229 13.69 -19.57 -3.82
C ASP A 229 15.01 -19.05 -4.43
N LYS A 230 16.10 -19.82 -4.22
CA LYS A 230 17.45 -19.40 -4.63
C LYS A 230 17.60 -19.25 -6.14
N ASP A 231 16.94 -20.10 -6.92
CA ASP A 231 16.97 -19.98 -8.37
C ASP A 231 16.17 -18.75 -8.80
N LYS A 232 15.00 -18.52 -8.20
CA LYS A 232 14.23 -17.28 -8.45
C LYS A 232 15.05 -16.01 -8.15
N LEU A 233 15.79 -15.99 -7.04
CA LEU A 233 16.68 -14.89 -6.68
C LEU A 233 17.79 -14.69 -7.72
N LYS A 234 18.45 -15.78 -8.12
CA LYS A 234 19.51 -15.75 -9.14
C LYS A 234 18.98 -15.22 -10.48
N HIS A 235 17.83 -15.71 -10.95
CA HIS A 235 17.20 -15.24 -12.18
C HIS A 235 16.87 -13.73 -12.12
N SER A 236 16.33 -13.27 -10.98
CA SER A 236 16.04 -11.84 -10.76
C SER A 236 17.30 -10.97 -10.88
N VAL A 237 18.42 -11.41 -10.28
CA VAL A 237 19.71 -10.70 -10.37
C VAL A 237 20.27 -10.75 -11.79
N GLN A 238 20.23 -11.90 -12.47
CA GLN A 238 20.70 -12.02 -13.85
C GLN A 238 19.95 -11.07 -14.80
N ALA A 239 18.62 -10.98 -14.66
CA ALA A 239 17.79 -10.17 -15.53
C ALA A 239 17.96 -8.66 -15.29
N ASN A 240 18.14 -8.23 -14.04
CA ASN A 240 18.05 -6.81 -13.66
C ASN A 240 19.38 -6.19 -13.23
N PHE A 241 20.35 -7.02 -12.83
CA PHE A 241 21.62 -6.62 -12.21
C PHE A 241 22.76 -7.54 -12.68
N SER A 242 22.90 -7.72 -13.99
CA SER A 242 23.85 -8.69 -14.58
C SER A 242 25.29 -8.52 -14.11
N LYS A 243 25.72 -7.29 -13.78
CA LYS A 243 27.06 -6.98 -13.23
C LYS A 243 27.27 -7.46 -11.79
N GLN A 244 26.20 -7.84 -11.10
CA GLN A 244 26.21 -8.29 -9.71
C GLN A 244 26.03 -9.80 -9.59
N ILE A 245 26.00 -10.54 -10.70
CA ILE A 245 25.84 -11.98 -10.68
C ILE A 245 27.01 -12.70 -9.99
N ASP A 246 28.22 -12.13 -10.05
CA ASP A 246 29.41 -12.70 -9.43
C ASP A 246 29.46 -12.46 -7.91
N LEU A 247 28.49 -11.74 -7.34
CA LEU A 247 28.37 -11.61 -5.90
C LEU A 247 27.96 -12.93 -5.25
N HIS A 248 28.32 -13.09 -3.97
CA HIS A 248 27.92 -14.24 -3.19
C HIS A 248 26.37 -14.39 -3.19
N PRO A 249 25.81 -15.59 -3.46
CA PRO A 249 24.35 -15.78 -3.63
C PRO A 249 23.51 -15.31 -2.43
N ALA A 250 24.08 -15.32 -1.23
CA ALA A 250 23.42 -14.78 -0.02
C ALA A 250 23.04 -13.30 -0.14
N PHE A 251 23.62 -12.55 -1.09
CA PHE A 251 23.35 -11.13 -1.33
C PHE A 251 22.22 -10.88 -2.33
N TYR A 252 21.79 -11.90 -3.09
CA TYR A 252 20.84 -11.71 -4.18
C TYR A 252 19.46 -11.18 -3.72
N HIS A 253 19.01 -11.56 -2.51
CA HIS A 253 17.75 -11.07 -1.95
C HIS A 253 17.66 -9.54 -1.90
N ALA A 254 18.75 -8.83 -1.58
CA ALA A 254 18.76 -7.37 -1.53
C ALA A 254 18.47 -6.74 -2.91
N PHE A 255 19.07 -7.32 -3.96
CA PHE A 255 18.84 -6.90 -5.34
C PHE A 255 17.44 -7.29 -5.82
N ALA A 256 16.98 -8.50 -5.49
CA ALA A 256 15.64 -8.94 -5.81
C ALA A 256 14.56 -8.08 -5.14
N ALA A 257 14.72 -7.75 -3.85
CA ALA A 257 13.83 -6.85 -3.12
C ALA A 257 13.80 -5.45 -3.77
N SER A 258 14.96 -4.92 -4.12
CA SER A 258 15.03 -3.65 -4.86
C SER A 258 14.38 -3.73 -6.25
N SER A 259 14.52 -4.84 -6.96
CA SER A 259 13.87 -5.03 -8.27
C SER A 259 12.35 -5.06 -8.10
N GLU A 260 11.86 -5.84 -7.15
CA GLU A 260 10.43 -5.99 -6.87
C GLU A 260 9.81 -4.64 -6.49
N LEU A 261 10.42 -3.87 -5.58
CA LEU A 261 9.95 -2.52 -5.25
C LEU A 261 9.88 -1.60 -6.48
N SER A 262 10.89 -1.64 -7.34
CA SER A 262 10.96 -0.80 -8.55
C SER A 262 9.97 -1.20 -9.64
N GLN A 263 9.82 -2.50 -9.89
CA GLN A 263 9.05 -3.03 -11.02
C GLN A 263 7.60 -3.32 -10.65
N ARG A 264 7.38 -3.94 -9.49
CA ARG A 264 6.07 -4.37 -9.02
C ARG A 264 5.33 -3.24 -8.29
N TYR A 265 6.05 -2.47 -7.48
CA TYR A 265 5.46 -1.38 -6.68
C TYR A 265 5.83 0.02 -7.17
N TYR A 266 6.54 0.13 -8.30
CA TYR A 266 6.85 1.40 -8.96
C TYR A 266 7.63 2.41 -8.10
N VAL A 267 8.33 1.95 -7.06
CA VAL A 267 9.21 2.79 -6.24
C VAL A 267 10.34 3.34 -7.11
N ARG A 268 10.44 4.65 -7.25
CA ARG A 268 11.48 5.31 -8.08
C ARG A 268 12.60 5.96 -7.29
N ASN A 269 12.48 6.02 -5.96
CA ASN A 269 13.49 6.65 -5.12
C ASN A 269 14.80 5.83 -5.13
N LYS A 270 15.80 6.31 -5.87
CA LYS A 270 17.09 5.64 -6.00
C LYS A 270 17.88 5.59 -4.68
N HIS A 271 17.63 6.52 -3.74
CA HIS A 271 18.28 6.49 -2.43
C HIS A 271 17.83 5.28 -1.63
N VAL A 272 16.52 5.04 -1.55
CA VAL A 272 15.93 3.85 -0.91
C VAL A 272 16.39 2.56 -1.60
N LEU A 273 16.23 2.48 -2.92
CA LEU A 273 16.56 1.25 -3.67
C LEU A 273 18.04 0.88 -3.55
N LYS A 274 18.96 1.85 -3.62
CA LYS A 274 20.40 1.60 -3.46
C LYS A 274 20.78 1.26 -2.02
N ALA A 275 20.10 1.86 -1.03
CA ALA A 275 20.31 1.48 0.37
C ALA A 275 19.96 0.02 0.60
N ILE A 276 18.81 -0.42 0.08
CA ILE A 276 18.40 -1.84 0.12
C ILE A 276 19.45 -2.70 -0.60
N GLN A 277 19.88 -2.38 -1.82
CA GLN A 277 20.92 -3.18 -2.51
C GLN A 277 22.23 -3.29 -1.71
N GLY A 278 22.62 -2.21 -1.02
CA GLY A 278 23.89 -2.10 -0.30
C GLY A 278 23.91 -2.65 1.13
N HIS A 279 22.75 -3.01 1.70
CA HIS A 279 22.66 -3.39 3.11
C HIS A 279 23.39 -4.71 3.44
N VAL A 280 23.72 -5.51 2.43
CA VAL A 280 24.29 -6.85 2.60
C VAL A 280 25.82 -6.90 2.63
N ASN A 281 26.49 -5.89 2.05
CA ASN A 281 27.91 -5.99 1.72
C ASN A 281 28.80 -4.93 2.37
N GLY A 282 28.23 -4.00 3.14
CA GLY A 282 29.01 -2.97 3.83
C GLY A 282 29.77 -2.03 2.88
N LYS A 283 29.32 -1.87 1.63
CA LYS A 283 29.95 -0.98 0.64
C LYS A 283 29.14 0.29 0.37
N SER A 284 28.06 0.54 1.11
CA SER A 284 27.29 1.77 0.94
C SER A 284 28.11 3.01 1.29
N THR A 285 28.02 4.03 0.45
CA THR A 285 28.59 5.36 0.67
C THR A 285 27.54 6.40 1.12
N THR A 286 26.27 6.02 1.12
CA THR A 286 25.14 6.90 1.50
C THR A 286 24.79 6.74 2.97
N GLN A 287 24.32 7.81 3.63
CA GLN A 287 23.87 7.74 5.02
C GLN A 287 22.76 6.70 5.21
N LEU A 288 21.77 6.63 4.32
CA LEU A 288 20.68 5.65 4.41
C LEU A 288 21.17 4.21 4.30
N GLY A 289 22.07 3.91 3.36
CA GLY A 289 22.61 2.55 3.25
C GLY A 289 23.59 2.20 4.37
N MET A 290 24.32 3.18 4.93
CA MET A 290 25.15 2.97 6.13
C MET A 290 24.26 2.65 7.34
N LEU A 291 23.22 3.46 7.56
CA LEU A 291 22.22 3.25 8.60
C LEU A 291 21.58 1.86 8.48
N LEU A 292 21.11 1.50 7.28
CA LEU A 292 20.44 0.22 7.07
C LEU A 292 21.37 -0.98 7.31
N TYR A 293 22.65 -0.86 6.92
CA TYR A 293 23.66 -1.88 7.22
C TYR A 293 23.90 -2.01 8.73
N ILE A 294 24.04 -0.87 9.45
CA ILE A 294 24.20 -0.86 10.91
C ILE A 294 22.99 -1.52 11.55
N ALA A 295 21.78 -1.08 11.22
CA ALA A 295 20.55 -1.59 11.81
C ALA A 295 20.37 -3.10 11.57
N ASP A 296 20.64 -3.60 10.34
CA ASP A 296 20.60 -5.04 10.05
C ASP A 296 21.58 -5.83 10.93
N LYS A 297 22.78 -5.31 11.20
CA LYS A 297 23.77 -5.99 12.03
C LYS A 297 23.59 -5.75 13.52
N CYS A 298 22.95 -4.68 13.93
CA CYS A 298 22.89 -4.25 15.33
C CYS A 298 21.50 -4.40 15.94
N GLU A 299 20.50 -4.85 15.21
CA GLU A 299 19.19 -5.16 15.81
C GLU A 299 19.34 -6.12 17.02
N ARG A 300 18.52 -5.91 18.05
CA ARG A 300 18.71 -6.50 19.40
C ARG A 300 18.37 -8.00 19.48
N GLY A 301 18.06 -8.65 18.36
CA GLY A 301 17.90 -10.10 18.23
C GLY A 301 19.15 -10.86 17.77
N ARG A 302 20.27 -10.18 17.46
CA ARG A 302 21.49 -10.82 16.93
C ARG A 302 22.30 -11.67 17.91
N GLY A 303 21.91 -11.72 19.19
CA GLY A 303 22.55 -12.58 20.20
C GLY A 303 23.91 -12.10 20.71
N TYR A 304 24.24 -10.82 20.48
CA TYR A 304 25.41 -10.14 21.07
C TYR A 304 25.03 -8.71 21.46
N ASP A 305 25.83 -8.08 22.31
CA ASP A 305 25.63 -6.68 22.69
C ASP A 305 26.04 -5.74 21.55
N SER A 306 25.04 -5.19 20.87
CA SER A 306 25.21 -4.24 19.77
C SER A 306 25.09 -2.78 20.20
N GLU A 307 24.75 -2.50 21.47
CA GLU A 307 24.45 -1.15 21.94
C GLU A 307 25.62 -0.17 21.75
N PRO A 308 26.91 -0.56 21.95
CA PRO A 308 28.03 0.33 21.66
C PRO A 308 28.08 0.82 20.21
N PHE A 309 27.68 -0.02 19.25
CA PHE A 309 27.62 0.35 17.83
C PHE A 309 26.44 1.28 17.54
N ILE A 310 25.28 1.01 18.15
CA ILE A 310 24.07 1.84 18.02
C ILE A 310 24.36 3.25 18.57
N GLU A 311 24.91 3.35 19.78
CA GLU A 311 25.27 4.62 20.42
C GLU A 311 26.33 5.40 19.63
N LEU A 312 27.32 4.70 19.07
CA LEU A 312 28.29 5.33 18.18
C LEU A 312 27.62 5.84 16.90
N ALA A 313 26.71 5.07 16.30
CA ALA A 313 25.99 5.45 15.10
C ALA A 313 25.04 6.62 15.32
N LYS A 314 24.40 6.73 16.49
CA LYS A 314 23.59 7.90 16.89
C LYS A 314 24.43 9.18 16.89
N LYS A 315 25.69 9.12 17.32
CA LYS A 315 26.61 10.27 17.33
C LYS A 315 27.20 10.55 15.94
N ASP A 316 27.60 9.52 15.22
CA ASP A 316 28.23 9.61 13.90
C ASP A 316 28.00 8.32 13.10
N ILE A 317 27.09 8.37 12.12
CA ILE A 317 26.75 7.22 11.25
C ILE A 317 27.98 6.62 10.60
N ARG A 318 28.96 7.43 10.17
CA ARG A 318 30.13 6.91 9.46
C ARG A 318 31.03 6.13 10.40
N LYS A 319 31.28 6.65 11.60
CA LYS A 319 32.06 5.93 12.62
C LYS A 319 31.35 4.65 13.06
N GLY A 320 30.04 4.71 13.29
CA GLY A 320 29.23 3.52 13.61
C GLY A 320 29.32 2.47 12.51
N PHE A 321 29.18 2.87 11.24
CA PHE A 321 29.27 1.98 10.08
C PHE A 321 30.62 1.29 9.98
N LEU A 322 31.73 2.04 10.14
CA LEU A 322 33.08 1.47 10.11
C LEU A 322 33.29 0.48 11.27
N ALA A 323 32.88 0.85 12.48
CA ALA A 323 33.01 -0.03 13.66
C ALA A 323 32.24 -1.35 13.50
N VAL A 324 31.03 -1.31 12.94
CA VAL A 324 30.26 -2.53 12.65
C VAL A 324 30.97 -3.38 11.59
N LYS A 325 31.50 -2.77 10.53
CA LYS A 325 32.24 -3.50 9.49
C LYS A 325 33.48 -4.20 10.04
N ASP A 326 34.29 -3.50 10.82
CA ASP A 326 35.52 -4.04 11.41
C ASP A 326 35.20 -5.24 12.33
N SER A 327 34.10 -5.16 13.08
CA SER A 327 33.58 -6.26 13.90
C SER A 327 33.16 -7.48 13.06
N GLN A 328 32.46 -7.26 11.94
CA GLN A 328 32.03 -8.34 11.04
C GLN A 328 33.21 -9.02 10.35
N GLU A 329 34.19 -8.26 9.88
CA GLU A 329 35.42 -8.81 9.29
C GLU A 329 36.21 -9.64 10.31
N SER A 330 36.34 -9.14 11.54
CA SER A 330 36.99 -9.86 12.64
C SER A 330 36.27 -11.16 13.03
N TYR A 331 34.94 -11.21 12.91
CA TYR A 331 34.16 -12.42 13.14
C TYR A 331 34.35 -13.45 12.01
N LEU A 332 34.27 -13.02 10.75
CA LEU A 332 34.46 -13.89 9.59
C LEU A 332 35.87 -14.49 9.56
N ASN A 333 36.90 -13.70 9.89
CA ASN A 333 38.27 -14.19 9.95
C ASN A 333 38.44 -15.27 11.02
N ARG A 334 37.82 -15.12 12.20
CA ARG A 334 37.85 -16.15 13.26
C ARG A 334 37.20 -17.46 12.81
N ARG A 335 36.03 -17.41 12.17
CA ARG A 335 35.34 -18.62 11.65
C ARG A 335 36.05 -19.33 10.51
N ASN A 336 36.91 -18.64 9.75
CA ASN A 336 37.68 -19.26 8.68
C ASN A 336 38.99 -19.90 9.19
N HIS A 337 39.36 -19.66 10.46
CA HIS A 337 40.54 -20.21 11.12
C HIS A 337 40.21 -21.27 12.19
N GLU A 338 38.93 -21.55 12.40
CA GLU A 338 38.38 -22.70 13.15
C GLU A 338 37.89 -23.76 12.17
#